data_AF-A0A2W7B467-F1
#
_entry.id   AF-A0A2W7B467-F1
#
_cell.length_a   1.000
_cell.length_b   1.000
_cell.length_c   1.000
_cell.angle_alpha   90.00
_cell.angle_beta   90.00
_cell.angle_gamma   90.00
#
_symmetry.space_group_name_H-M   'P 1'
#
loop_
_entity.id
_entity.type
_entity.pdbx_description
1 polymer ?
#
loop_
_entity_poly.entity_id
_entity_poly.type
_entity_poly.pdbx_seq_one_letter_code
_entity_poly.pdbx_strand_id
1 'polypeptide(L)' 'MLSAFNQAEPLPPFTTSLKSHKLTGQLDGLWSCSVTYDCRIIFSFRKDSVTGDDLIVLVDIGSHDEVY' A
#
# COMPACT_ATOMS: atom_id res chain seq x y z
N MET A 1 35.00 -21.62 13.31
CA MET A 1 33.76 -22.06 12.66
C MET A 1 32.73 -20.97 12.85
N LEU A 2 32.45 -20.19 11.80
CA LEU A 2 31.31 -19.30 11.75
C LEU A 2 30.03 -20.08 11.41
N SER A 3 28.90 -19.39 11.60
CA SER A 3 27.50 -19.70 11.23
C SER A 3 26.69 -20.54 12.22
N ALA A 4 26.24 -19.89 13.31
CA ALA A 4 24.89 -20.11 13.79
C ALA A 4 23.94 -19.48 12.75
N PHE A 5 23.21 -20.32 12.03
CA PHE A 5 22.12 -19.90 11.16
C PHE A 5 21.09 -19.18 12.03
N ASN A 6 20.97 -17.86 11.86
CA ASN A 6 19.78 -17.14 12.29
C ASN A 6 18.61 -17.73 11.51
N GLN A 7 17.89 -18.67 12.12
CA GLN A 7 16.54 -19.01 11.68
C GLN A 7 15.73 -17.73 11.92
N ALA A 8 15.51 -16.97 10.85
CA ALA A 8 14.49 -15.95 10.85
C ALA A 8 13.16 -16.69 11.07
N GLU A 9 12.59 -16.51 12.26
CA GLU A 9 11.21 -16.91 12.54
C GLU A 9 10.33 -16.47 11.36
N PRO A 10 9.50 -17.37 10.78
CA PRO A 10 8.63 -16.98 9.68
C PRO A 10 7.72 -15.86 10.17
N LEU A 11 7.77 -14.72 9.48
CA LEU A 11 6.84 -13.62 9.72
C LEU A 11 5.42 -14.20 9.74
N PRO A 12 4.54 -13.79 10.67
CA PRO A 12 3.17 -14.29 10.70
C PRO A 12 2.57 -14.10 9.31
N PRO A 13 1.99 -15.14 8.67
CA PRO A 13 1.52 -15.10 7.28
C PRO A 13 0.42 -14.06 7.02
N PHE A 14 -0.07 -13.41 8.08
CA PHE A 14 -1.12 -12.42 8.08
C PHE A 14 -0.70 -11.16 8.84
N THR A 15 0.46 -10.59 8.52
CA THR A 15 0.80 -9.24 8.97
C THR A 15 0.03 -8.21 8.13
N THR A 16 -1.14 -7.79 8.65
CA THR A 16 -2.15 -6.94 7.98
C THR A 16 -1.78 -5.45 7.91
N SER A 17 -0.53 -5.10 7.62
CA SER A 17 -0.16 -3.70 7.40
C SER A 17 0.02 -3.42 5.92
N LEU A 18 -1.06 -2.92 5.28
CA LEU A 18 -0.92 -2.21 4.01
C LEU A 18 -0.07 -0.97 4.30
N LYS A 19 1.17 -0.95 3.77
CA LYS A 19 2.16 0.14 3.91
C LYS A 19 1.68 1.42 3.21
N SER A 20 0.61 1.99 3.72
CA SER A 20 -0.08 3.14 3.16
C SER A 20 0.64 4.41 3.55
N HIS A 21 0.92 5.27 2.58
CA HIS A 21 1.54 6.57 2.79
C HIS A 21 0.88 7.63 1.91
N LYS A 22 0.87 8.87 2.40
CA LYS A 22 0.36 10.01 1.64
C LYS A 22 1.34 10.35 0.53
N LEU A 23 0.82 10.61 -0.66
CA LEU A 23 1.60 11.11 -1.79
C LEU A 23 1.82 12.62 -1.65
N THR A 24 2.85 13.14 -2.32
CA THR A 24 3.25 14.55 -2.27
C THR A 24 3.38 15.13 -3.67
N GLY A 25 3.61 16.44 -3.78
CA GLY A 25 3.73 17.12 -5.07
C GLY A 25 2.40 17.23 -5.78
N GLN A 26 2.36 16.88 -7.07
CA GLN A 26 1.14 16.96 -7.89
C GLN A 26 0.03 16.01 -7.45
N LEU A 27 0.37 14.97 -6.68
CA LEU A 27 -0.56 13.98 -6.15
C LEU A 27 -0.87 14.20 -4.66
N ASP A 28 -0.57 15.38 -4.11
CA ASP A 28 -0.89 15.66 -2.70
C ASP A 28 -2.40 15.51 -2.43
N GLY A 29 -2.71 14.89 -1.29
CA GLY A 29 -4.08 14.52 -0.91
C GLY A 29 -4.49 13.11 -1.32
N LEU A 30 -3.70 12.43 -2.17
CA LEU A 30 -3.86 11.01 -2.46
C LEU A 30 -3.00 10.14 -1.53
N TRP A 31 -3.36 8.86 -1.46
CA TRP A 31 -2.69 7.83 -0.69
C TRP A 31 -2.26 6.71 -1.60
N SER A 32 -1.17 6.04 -1.22
CA SER A 32 -0.66 4.89 -1.95
C SER A 32 -0.33 3.74 -1.00
N CYS A 33 -0.68 2.53 -1.42
CA CYS A 33 -0.23 1.29 -0.79
C CYS A 33 0.28 0.30 -1.84
N SER A 34 1.20 -0.56 -1.43
CA SER A 34 1.73 -1.65 -2.27
C SER A 34 1.02 -2.95 -1.94
N VAL A 35 0.54 -3.66 -2.96
CA VAL A 35 -0.08 -4.99 -2.85
C VAL A 35 0.97 -6.09 -3.04
N THR A 36 1.90 -5.84 -3.96
CA THR A 36 3.11 -6.64 -4.22
C THR A 36 4.29 -5.66 -4.42
N TYR A 37 5.48 -6.15 -4.75
CA TYR A 37 6.62 -5.26 -5.03
C TYR A 37 6.34 -4.30 -6.20
N ASP A 38 5.68 -4.80 -7.23
CA ASP A 38 5.38 -4.12 -8.48
C ASP A 38 3.99 -3.48 -8.48
N CYS A 39 2.99 -4.01 -7.78
CA CYS A 39 1.63 -3.47 -7.82
C CYS A 39 1.39 -2.38 -6.76
N ARG A 40 0.99 -1.20 -7.22
CA ARG A 40 0.63 -0.04 -6.39
C ARG A 40 -0.83 0.33 -6.62
N ILE A 41 -1.53 0.60 -5.51
CA ILE A 41 -2.86 1.20 -5.53
C ILE A 41 -2.72 2.66 -5.12
N ILE A 42 -3.41 3.55 -5.83
CA ILE A 42 -3.60 4.95 -5.46
C ILE A 42 -5.08 5.17 -5.12
N PHE A 43 -5.34 5.78 -3.97
CA PHE A 43 -6.70 6.00 -3.48
C PHE A 43 -6.82 7.30 -2.69
N SER A 44 -8.05 7.71 -2.38
CA SER A 44 -8.32 8.83 -1.47
C SER A 44 -9.46 8.51 -0.52
N PHE A 45 -9.43 9.14 0.65
CA PHE A 45 -10.53 9.09 1.60
C PHE A 45 -11.53 10.21 1.32
N ARG A 46 -12.80 9.87 1.27
CA ARG A 46 -13.92 10.80 1.11
C ARG A 46 -15.00 10.46 2.13
N LYS A 47 -15.94 11.37 2.31
CA LYS A 47 -17.21 11.07 2.98
C LYS A 47 -18.33 11.07 1.96
N ASP A 48 -19.23 10.11 2.07
CA ASP A 48 -20.47 10.16 1.33
C ASP A 48 -21.28 11.39 1.76
N SER A 49 -21.80 12.15 0.81
CA SER A 49 -22.53 13.39 1.11
C SER A 49 -23.95 13.16 1.65
N VAL A 50 -24.49 11.96 1.50
CA VAL A 50 -25.85 11.60 1.91
C VAL A 50 -25.82 10.81 3.21
N THR A 51 -24.98 9.77 3.31
CA THR A 51 -24.92 8.88 4.47
C THR A 51 -23.87 9.31 5.49
N GLY A 52 -22.85 10.07 5.07
CA GLY A 52 -21.73 10.49 5.93
C GLY A 52 -20.66 9.43 6.16
N ASP A 53 -20.82 8.26 5.54
CA ASP A 53 -19.91 7.12 5.66
C ASP A 53 -18.55 7.42 5.04
N ASP A 54 -17.51 6.81 5.60
CA ASP A 54 -16.17 6.90 5.05
C ASP A 54 -16.05 6.04 3.79
N LEU A 55 -15.61 6.66 2.70
CA LEU A 55 -15.41 6.04 1.40
C LEU A 55 -13.93 6.02 1.05
N ILE A 56 -13.50 4.91 0.47
CA ILE A 56 -12.22 4.80 -0.23
C ILE A 56 -12.51 4.89 -1.72
N VAL A 57 -12.06 5.97 -2.34
CA VAL A 57 -12.16 6.15 -3.79
C VAL A 57 -10.87 5.64 -4.41
N LEU A 58 -10.99 4.55 -5.17
CA LEU A 58 -9.90 4.03 -5.99
C LEU A 58 -9.64 5.02 -7.12
N VAL A 59 -8.40 5.52 -7.19
CA VAL A 59 -7.98 6.47 -8.23
C VAL A 59 -7.26 5.73 -9.35
N ASP A 60 -6.33 4.84 -8.99
CA ASP A 60 -5.53 4.10 -9.96
C ASP A 60 -4.98 2.80 -9.37
N ILE A 61 -4.66 1.83 -10.22
CA ILE A 61 -4.02 0.56 -9.88
C ILE A 61 -3.14 0.10 -11.04
N GLY A 62 -1.87 -0.23 -10.76
CA GLY A 62 -0.95 -0.67 -11.80
C GLY A 62 0.33 -1.32 -11.26
N SER A 63 1.02 -2.07 -12.12
CA SER A 63 2.34 -2.64 -11.83
C SER A 63 3.48 -1.63 -12.12
N HIS A 64 4.70 -1.93 -11.65
CA HIS A 64 5.92 -1.17 -11.95
C HIS A 64 6.54 -1.56 -13.31
N ASP A 65 6.05 -2.62 -13.96
CA ASP A 65 6.68 -3.27 -15.10
C ASP A 65 6.33 -2.65 -16.46
N GLU A 66 6.53 -1.34 -16.59
CA GLU A 66 6.74 -0.71 -17.89
C GLU A 66 8.15 -0.09 -18.04
N VAL A 67 9.08 -0.40 -17.12
CA VAL A 67 10.37 0.35 -17.06
C VAL A 67 11.64 -0.46 -16.81
N TYR A 68 11.63 -1.77 -16.53
CA TYR A 68 12.88 -2.56 -16.48
C TYR A 68 12.78 -3.93 -17.14
#